data_AF-A0A2I0JYL6-F1
#
_entry.id   AF-A0A2I0JYL6-F1
#
_cell.length_a   1.000
_cell.length_b   1.000
_cell.length_c   1.000
_cell.angle_alpha   90.00
_cell.angle_beta   90.00
_cell.angle_gamma   90.00
#
_symmetry.space_group_name_H-M   'P 1'
#
loop_
_entity.id
_entity.type
_entity.pdbx_description
1 polymer ?
#
loop_
_entity_poly.entity_id
_entity_poly.type
_entity_poly.pdbx_seq_one_letter_code
_entity_poly.pdbx_strand_id
1 'polypeptide(L)'
;MASGNDGDTTNGSQTTGSGPAPILPNHLVSQNVAAPSMVPVNHVEKPEKFNGLNFKRWQQKMLFYLTTLNLARFLIENAPTLSVGESDVQALSAVDAWKHSDYLCRNYIMNSLHDSLYSVYQGFKSAKELWESLDNKYKSEDAGAKKFLVRRFLDFKMVDSRIIMS
;
A
#
# COMPACT_ATOMS: atom_id res chain seq x y z
N MET A 1 76.81 -53.44 30.63
CA MET A 1 76.45 -52.01 30.50
C MET A 1 75.68 -51.64 31.76
N ALA A 2 76.17 -50.70 32.56
CA ALA A 2 75.60 -50.38 33.87
C ALA A 2 76.00 -48.97 34.34
N SER A 3 75.13 -48.38 35.17
CA SER A 3 75.29 -47.28 36.14
C SER A 3 76.19 -46.07 35.86
N GLY A 4 75.62 -44.88 36.11
CA GLY A 4 76.35 -43.63 36.33
C GLY A 4 75.42 -42.40 36.43
N ASN A 5 75.04 -42.04 37.67
CA ASN A 5 75.15 -40.71 38.32
C ASN A 5 74.85 -39.40 37.53
N ASP A 6 74.37 -38.29 38.13
CA ASP A 6 74.08 -37.93 39.54
C ASP A 6 73.09 -36.73 39.60
N GLY A 7 72.41 -36.54 40.76
CA GLY A 7 71.90 -35.23 41.30
C GLY A 7 70.94 -34.38 40.45
N ASP A 8 70.35 -33.27 40.94
CA ASP A 8 70.07 -32.71 42.28
C ASP A 8 69.00 -31.58 42.08
N THR A 9 68.33 -30.87 43.01
CA THR A 9 68.42 -30.66 44.48
C THR A 9 66.99 -30.48 45.07
N THR A 10 66.87 -30.14 46.36
CA THR A 10 65.64 -29.82 47.10
C THR A 10 64.90 -28.54 46.67
N ASN A 11 63.58 -28.48 46.89
CA ASN A 11 62.96 -27.76 48.01
C ASN A 11 61.42 -27.83 48.01
N GLY A 12 60.79 -27.55 49.16
CA GLY A 12 59.34 -27.51 49.32
C GLY A 12 58.84 -26.25 50.02
N SER A 13 57.52 -26.03 50.00
CA SER A 13 56.81 -25.05 50.85
C SER A 13 55.29 -25.36 50.90
N GLN A 14 54.58 -24.71 51.81
CA GLN A 14 53.23 -25.08 52.27
C GLN A 14 52.11 -24.15 51.75
N THR A 15 50.88 -24.45 52.19
CA THR A 15 49.74 -23.54 52.51
C THR A 15 48.55 -23.37 51.54
N THR A 16 47.35 -23.54 52.15
CA THR A 16 46.09 -22.78 51.98
C THR A 16 45.39 -22.67 50.61
N GLY A 17 44.39 -23.52 50.39
CA GLY A 17 43.01 -23.22 50.80
C GLY A 17 42.24 -22.09 50.07
N SER A 18 41.43 -22.48 49.07
CA SER A 18 40.16 -21.88 48.60
C SER A 18 39.52 -22.95 47.70
N GLY A 19 38.22 -23.11 47.45
CA GLY A 19 36.98 -22.33 47.59
C GLY A 19 35.96 -23.09 46.72
N PRO A 20 34.62 -22.94 46.87
CA PRO A 20 33.67 -23.89 46.28
C PRO A 20 33.52 -23.73 44.75
N ALA A 21 33.45 -24.87 44.04
CA ALA A 21 33.13 -24.91 42.61
C ALA A 21 31.60 -24.76 42.39
N PRO A 22 31.12 -23.82 41.56
CA PRO A 22 29.69 -23.68 41.25
C PRO A 22 29.19 -24.82 40.34
N ILE A 23 28.11 -25.48 40.74
CA ILE A 23 27.38 -26.43 39.88
C ILE A 23 26.40 -25.63 39.00
N LEU A 24 26.40 -25.88 37.69
CA LEU A 24 25.58 -25.17 36.71
C LEU A 24 24.30 -25.96 36.35
N PRO A 25 23.09 -25.48 36.66
CA PRO A 25 21.84 -26.12 36.25
C PRO A 25 21.39 -25.62 34.87
N ASN A 26 21.61 -26.41 33.82
CA ASN A 26 21.04 -26.14 32.49
C ASN A 26 19.54 -26.47 32.46
N HIS A 27 18.66 -25.46 32.47
CA HIS A 27 17.27 -25.67 32.03
C HIS A 27 16.55 -24.39 31.52
N LEU A 28 17.02 -23.83 30.41
CA LEU A 28 16.22 -22.86 29.64
C LEU A 28 15.09 -23.59 28.90
N VAL A 29 13.87 -23.57 29.46
CA VAL A 29 12.67 -24.03 28.77
C VAL A 29 12.34 -23.07 27.63
N SER A 30 12.59 -23.49 26.38
CA SER A 30 12.14 -22.74 25.20
C SER A 30 10.62 -22.85 25.06
N GLN A 31 9.89 -21.94 25.70
CA GLN A 31 8.45 -21.80 25.48
C GLN A 31 8.21 -21.19 24.09
N ASN A 32 7.97 -22.05 23.10
CA ASN A 32 7.40 -21.64 21.82
C ASN A 32 5.94 -21.21 22.03
N VAL A 33 5.76 -19.98 22.53
CA VAL A 33 4.46 -19.29 22.48
C VAL A 33 4.19 -18.99 21.01
N ALA A 34 3.37 -19.83 20.38
CA ALA A 34 2.88 -19.58 19.04
C ALA A 34 2.07 -18.28 19.05
N ALA A 35 2.67 -17.19 18.56
CA ALA A 35 1.98 -15.92 18.42
C ALA A 35 0.72 -16.14 17.57
N PRO A 36 -0.45 -15.57 17.94
CA PRO A 36 -1.64 -15.71 17.14
C PRO A 36 -1.35 -15.17 15.74
N SER A 37 -1.50 -16.01 14.72
CA SER A 37 -1.27 -15.62 13.34
C SER A 37 -2.37 -14.64 12.94
N MET A 38 -2.09 -13.35 13.14
CA MET A 38 -2.86 -12.25 12.59
C MET A 38 -2.65 -12.26 11.07
N VAL A 39 -3.39 -13.15 10.39
CA VAL A 39 -3.67 -12.99 8.97
C VAL A 39 -4.13 -11.54 8.77
N PRO A 40 -3.42 -10.73 7.95
CA PRO A 40 -3.88 -9.39 7.67
C PRO A 40 -5.23 -9.51 6.98
N VAL A 41 -6.31 -9.21 7.70
CA VAL A 41 -7.64 -9.15 7.10
C VAL A 41 -7.62 -7.90 6.24
N ASN A 42 -7.21 -8.11 4.98
CA ASN A 42 -7.19 -7.12 3.93
C ASN A 42 -8.65 -6.74 3.62
N HIS A 43 -9.22 -5.91 4.50
CA HIS A 43 -10.44 -5.13 4.29
C HIS A 43 -10.17 -4.07 3.22
N VAL A 44 -9.84 -4.54 2.01
CA VAL A 44 -9.76 -3.77 0.78
C VAL A 44 -11.22 -3.49 0.38
N GLU A 45 -11.85 -2.58 1.13
CA GLU A 45 -13.22 -2.16 0.88
C GLU A 45 -13.33 -1.65 -0.55
N LYS A 46 -14.12 -2.36 -1.35
CA LYS A 46 -14.45 -1.90 -2.69
C LYS A 46 -15.20 -0.56 -2.57
N PRO A 47 -14.80 0.50 -3.28
CA PRO A 47 -15.51 1.77 -3.24
C PRO A 47 -16.97 1.62 -3.70
N GLU A 48 -17.85 2.38 -3.06
CA GLU A 48 -19.25 2.55 -3.44
C GLU A 48 -19.39 2.96 -4.92
N LYS A 49 -20.50 2.59 -5.56
CA LYS A 49 -20.75 2.95 -6.98
C LYS A 49 -20.86 4.47 -7.14
N PHE A 50 -20.01 5.07 -7.97
CA PHE A 50 -20.04 6.48 -8.31
C PHE A 50 -21.25 6.81 -9.19
N ASN A 51 -22.05 7.77 -8.74
CA ASN A 51 -23.28 8.23 -9.39
C ASN A 51 -23.17 9.66 -9.98
N GLY A 52 -21.96 10.23 -10.04
CA GLY A 52 -21.70 11.62 -10.43
C GLY A 52 -21.44 12.58 -9.27
N LEU A 53 -21.83 12.23 -8.04
CA LEU A 53 -21.74 13.13 -6.87
C LEU A 53 -20.50 12.86 -6.00
N ASN A 54 -20.04 13.90 -5.29
CA ASN A 54 -18.92 13.84 -4.35
C ASN A 54 -17.61 13.26 -4.94
N PHE A 55 -17.34 13.53 -6.23
CA PHE A 55 -16.29 12.88 -7.01
C PHE A 55 -14.94 12.77 -6.30
N LYS A 56 -14.44 13.84 -5.66
CA LYS A 56 -13.14 13.81 -4.96
C LYS A 56 -13.07 12.78 -3.82
N ARG A 57 -14.19 12.47 -3.15
CA ARG A 57 -14.25 11.39 -2.12
C ARG A 57 -14.21 10.01 -2.77
N TRP A 58 -14.99 9.78 -3.82
CA TRP A 58 -14.95 8.50 -4.56
C TRP A 58 -13.59 8.28 -5.21
N GLN A 59 -13.01 9.30 -5.84
CA GLN A 59 -11.70 9.24 -6.49
C GLN A 59 -10.59 8.88 -5.49
N GLN A 60 -10.65 9.41 -4.26
CA GLN A 60 -9.70 9.05 -3.20
C GLN A 60 -9.90 7.59 -2.74
N LYS A 61 -11.15 7.13 -2.51
CA LYS A 61 -11.42 5.72 -2.18
C LYS A 61 -10.95 4.78 -3.30
N MET A 62 -11.18 5.14 -4.57
CA MET A 62 -10.78 4.35 -5.73
C MET A 62 -9.26 4.30 -5.91
N LEU A 63 -8.56 5.43 -5.77
CA LEU A 63 -7.10 5.46 -5.84
C LEU A 63 -6.47 4.58 -4.75
N PHE A 64 -7.00 4.62 -3.53
CA PHE A 64 -6.57 3.72 -2.44
C PHE A 64 -6.82 2.24 -2.78
N TYR A 65 -8.02 1.89 -3.24
CA TYR A 65 -8.37 0.53 -3.67
C TYR A 65 -7.47 0.00 -4.81
N LEU A 66 -7.18 0.82 -5.82
CA LEU A 66 -6.24 0.44 -6.89
C LEU A 66 -4.78 0.38 -6.41
N THR A 67 -4.43 1.11 -5.35
CA THR A 67 -3.09 1.03 -4.74
C THR A 67 -2.91 -0.29 -4.00
N THR A 68 -3.90 -0.75 -3.22
CA THR A 68 -3.85 -2.06 -2.54
C THR A 68 -3.86 -3.25 -3.52
N LEU A 69 -4.36 -3.05 -4.74
CA LEU A 69 -4.29 -4.02 -5.84
C LEU A 69 -3.00 -3.91 -6.70
N ASN A 70 -2.09 -2.97 -6.41
CA ASN A 70 -0.90 -2.65 -7.22
C ASN A 70 -1.20 -2.22 -8.67
N LEU A 71 -2.36 -1.59 -8.89
CA LEU A 71 -2.88 -1.14 -10.19
C LEU A 71 -2.89 0.39 -10.37
N ALA A 72 -2.57 1.17 -9.34
CA ALA A 72 -2.63 2.64 -9.38
C ALA A 72 -1.72 3.27 -10.46
N ARG A 73 -0.61 2.63 -10.83
CA ARG A 73 0.34 3.16 -11.84
C ARG A 73 -0.24 3.24 -13.26
N PHE A 74 -1.17 2.36 -13.60
CA PHE A 74 -1.89 2.34 -14.89
C PHE A 74 -2.87 3.52 -15.07
N LEU A 75 -3.05 4.35 -14.04
CA LEU A 75 -3.82 5.61 -14.11
C LEU A 75 -2.99 6.77 -14.69
N ILE A 76 -1.67 6.64 -14.77
CA ILE A 76 -0.74 7.74 -15.13
C ILE A 76 0.34 7.33 -16.15
N GLU A 77 0.81 6.08 -16.11
CA GLU A 77 1.82 5.58 -17.05
C GLU A 77 1.21 5.26 -18.43
N ASN A 78 2.02 5.37 -19.48
CA ASN A 78 1.64 4.96 -20.83
C ASN A 78 2.03 3.49 -21.07
N ALA A 79 1.38 2.82 -22.02
CA ALA A 79 1.78 1.47 -22.42
C ALA A 79 3.23 1.42 -22.97
N PRO A 80 4.02 0.37 -22.69
CA PRO A 80 5.38 0.23 -23.20
C PRO A 80 5.40 0.15 -24.73
N THR A 81 6.26 0.96 -25.34
CA THR A 81 6.62 0.84 -26.76
C THR A 81 7.71 -0.21 -26.94
N LEU A 82 7.42 -1.26 -27.72
CA LEU A 82 8.45 -2.14 -28.27
C LEU A 82 9.30 -1.36 -29.28
N SER A 83 10.62 -1.57 -29.30
CA SER A 83 11.45 -1.01 -30.38
C SER A 83 11.35 -1.87 -31.66
N VAL A 84 11.58 -1.24 -32.81
CA VAL A 84 11.48 -1.92 -34.11
C VAL A 84 12.74 -2.77 -34.33
N GLY A 85 12.66 -4.04 -33.94
CA GLY A 85 13.73 -5.02 -34.08
C GLY A 85 13.80 -6.04 -32.93
N GLU A 86 13.28 -5.69 -31.76
CA GLU A 86 13.25 -6.58 -30.59
C GLU A 86 12.15 -7.64 -30.73
N SER A 87 12.45 -8.73 -31.44
CA SER A 87 11.66 -9.98 -31.39
C SER A 87 11.92 -10.78 -30.10
N ASP A 88 12.10 -10.07 -28.97
CA ASP A 88 12.35 -10.69 -27.67
C ASP A 88 11.03 -11.17 -27.06
N VAL A 89 10.99 -12.47 -26.74
CA VAL A 89 9.87 -13.14 -26.09
C VAL A 89 9.59 -12.52 -24.72
N GLN A 90 10.62 -12.04 -24.01
CA GLN A 90 10.46 -11.36 -22.73
C GLN A 90 9.84 -9.96 -22.88
N ALA A 91 10.24 -9.18 -23.89
CA ALA A 91 9.60 -7.90 -24.22
C ALA A 91 8.12 -8.05 -24.60
N LEU A 92 7.78 -9.06 -25.43
CA LEU A 92 6.38 -9.38 -25.77
C LEU A 92 5.57 -9.78 -24.52
N SER A 93 6.13 -10.66 -23.69
CA SER A 93 5.51 -11.10 -22.43
C SER A 93 5.25 -9.93 -21.46
N ALA A 94 6.20 -8.99 -21.35
CA ALA A 94 6.04 -7.78 -20.53
C ALA A 94 4.92 -6.86 -21.05
N VAL A 95 4.76 -6.75 -22.38
CA VAL A 95 3.69 -5.98 -23.01
C VAL A 95 2.32 -6.64 -22.83
N ASP A 96 2.21 -7.96 -22.88
CA ASP A 96 0.93 -8.64 -22.67
C ASP A 96 0.54 -8.69 -21.17
N ALA A 97 1.52 -8.84 -20.27
CA ALA A 97 1.31 -8.62 -18.84
C ALA A 97 0.84 -7.19 -18.54
N TRP A 98 1.38 -6.18 -19.23
CA TRP A 98 0.88 -4.80 -19.15
C TRP A 98 -0.58 -4.68 -19.59
N LYS A 99 -0.93 -5.16 -20.79
CA LYS A 99 -2.29 -5.10 -21.33
C LYS A 99 -3.30 -5.75 -20.38
N HIS A 100 -2.93 -6.88 -19.77
CA HIS A 100 -3.76 -7.56 -18.78
C HIS A 100 -3.97 -6.70 -17.51
N SER A 101 -2.92 -6.09 -16.98
CA SER A 101 -3.01 -5.22 -15.80
C SER A 101 -3.76 -3.91 -16.06
N ASP A 102 -3.59 -3.26 -17.23
CA ASP A 102 -4.43 -2.14 -17.66
C ASP A 102 -5.90 -2.56 -17.75
N TYR A 103 -6.18 -3.69 -18.40
CA TYR A 103 -7.53 -4.24 -18.52
C TYR A 103 -8.18 -4.45 -17.16
N LEU A 104 -7.45 -5.01 -16.18
CA LEU A 104 -7.94 -5.15 -14.80
C LEU A 104 -8.20 -3.79 -14.16
N CYS A 105 -7.24 -2.85 -14.21
CA CYS A 105 -7.37 -1.52 -13.63
C CYS A 105 -8.59 -0.78 -14.19
N ARG A 106 -8.74 -0.77 -15.52
CA ARG A 106 -9.89 -0.21 -16.23
C ARG A 106 -11.19 -0.87 -15.79
N ASN A 107 -11.22 -2.21 -15.67
CA ASN A 107 -12.40 -2.93 -15.21
C ASN A 107 -12.76 -2.63 -13.75
N TYR A 108 -11.81 -2.44 -12.84
CA TYR A 108 -12.11 -2.05 -11.46
C TYR A 108 -12.72 -0.64 -11.37
N ILE A 109 -12.24 0.31 -12.18
CA ILE A 109 -12.87 1.63 -12.33
C ILE A 109 -14.31 1.46 -12.84
N MET A 110 -14.49 0.80 -13.99
CA MET A 110 -15.80 0.57 -14.62
C MET A 110 -16.79 -0.12 -13.68
N ASN A 111 -16.40 -1.18 -12.96
CA ASN A 111 -17.24 -1.91 -12.02
C ASN A 111 -17.53 -1.16 -10.70
N SER A 112 -17.05 0.07 -10.56
CA SER A 112 -17.42 1.01 -9.50
C SER A 112 -18.18 2.23 -10.02
N LEU A 113 -18.55 2.27 -11.30
CA LEU A 113 -19.48 3.25 -11.82
C LEU A 113 -20.93 2.78 -11.60
N HIS A 114 -21.86 3.72 -11.47
CA HIS A 114 -23.28 3.44 -11.66
C HIS A 114 -23.57 3.15 -13.14
N ASP A 115 -24.56 2.33 -13.44
CA ASP A 115 -24.69 1.68 -14.76
C ASP A 115 -24.96 2.70 -15.89
N SER A 116 -25.64 3.80 -15.54
CA SER A 116 -25.82 4.99 -16.39
C SER A 116 -24.52 5.69 -16.78
N LEU A 117 -23.48 5.65 -15.93
CA LEU A 117 -22.13 6.11 -16.26
C LEU A 117 -21.32 5.01 -16.96
N TYR A 118 -21.48 3.74 -16.57
CA TYR A 118 -20.85 2.60 -17.25
C TYR A 118 -21.10 2.64 -18.76
N SER A 119 -22.35 2.82 -19.18
CA SER A 119 -22.74 2.87 -20.60
C SER A 119 -22.07 3.99 -21.40
N VAL A 120 -21.66 5.09 -20.74
CA VAL A 120 -20.93 6.22 -21.35
C VAL A 120 -19.43 5.94 -21.40
N TYR A 121 -18.87 5.33 -20.34
CA TYR A 121 -17.43 5.18 -20.15
C TYR A 121 -16.85 3.83 -20.64
N GLN A 122 -17.69 2.87 -21.03
CA GLN A 122 -17.24 1.57 -21.57
C GLN A 122 -16.40 1.63 -22.86
N GLY A 123 -16.43 2.76 -23.57
CA GLY A 123 -15.72 2.92 -24.85
C GLY A 123 -14.20 3.09 -24.75
N PHE A 124 -13.70 3.57 -23.60
CA PHE A 124 -12.29 3.90 -23.37
C PHE A 124 -11.36 2.67 -23.43
N LYS A 125 -10.13 2.85 -23.93
CA LYS A 125 -9.24 1.73 -24.29
C LYS A 125 -8.23 1.38 -23.19
N SER A 126 -7.81 2.37 -22.41
CA SER A 126 -6.91 2.24 -21.25
C SER A 126 -7.57 2.67 -19.94
N ALA A 127 -6.99 2.27 -18.81
CA ALA A 127 -7.35 2.76 -17.49
C ALA A 127 -7.06 4.26 -17.35
N LYS A 128 -5.97 4.73 -17.97
CA LYS A 128 -5.53 6.13 -17.98
C LYS A 128 -6.54 7.07 -18.65
N GLU A 129 -6.92 6.83 -19.90
CA GLU A 129 -7.84 7.73 -20.62
C GLU A 129 -9.20 7.82 -19.89
N LEU A 130 -9.68 6.71 -19.34
CA LEU A 130 -10.87 6.63 -18.51
C LEU A 130 -10.74 7.51 -17.25
N TRP A 131 -9.63 7.38 -16.52
CA TRP A 131 -9.35 8.14 -15.30
C TRP A 131 -9.20 9.65 -15.57
N GLU A 132 -8.48 10.02 -16.62
CA GLU A 132 -8.31 11.41 -17.06
C GLU A 132 -9.65 12.02 -17.51
N SER A 133 -10.48 11.28 -18.25
CA SER A 133 -11.81 11.74 -18.64
C SER A 133 -12.74 11.96 -17.44
N LEU A 134 -12.66 11.10 -16.43
CA LEU A 134 -13.41 11.24 -15.17
C LEU A 134 -12.94 12.46 -14.36
N ASP A 135 -11.63 12.66 -14.18
CA ASP A 135 -11.11 13.84 -13.47
C ASP A 135 -11.42 15.13 -14.22
N ASN A 136 -11.22 15.19 -15.54
CA ASN A 136 -11.51 16.39 -16.34
C ASN A 136 -12.98 16.81 -16.26
N LYS A 137 -13.92 15.86 -16.28
CA LYS A 137 -15.34 16.17 -16.13
C LYS A 137 -15.68 16.64 -14.70
N TYR A 138 -15.49 15.77 -13.70
CA TYR A 138 -16.12 15.95 -12.39
C TYR A 138 -15.35 16.86 -11.41
N LYS A 139 -14.06 17.15 -11.67
CA LYS A 139 -13.23 18.09 -10.88
C LYS A 139 -13.71 19.53 -10.96
N SER A 140 -14.28 19.93 -12.10
CA SER A 140 -14.84 21.27 -12.32
C SER A 140 -16.27 21.38 -11.75
N GLU A 141 -17.11 20.37 -11.99
CA GLU A 141 -18.49 20.29 -11.49
C GLU A 141 -18.57 20.34 -9.95
N ASP A 142 -17.76 19.56 -9.23
CA ASP A 142 -17.71 19.55 -7.76
C ASP A 142 -17.28 20.91 -7.17
N ALA A 143 -16.33 21.60 -7.82
CA ALA A 143 -15.92 22.95 -7.44
C ALA A 143 -17.00 24.01 -7.73
N GLY A 144 -17.74 23.86 -8.83
CA GLY A 144 -18.87 24.72 -9.19
C GLY A 144 -20.04 24.59 -8.21
N ALA A 145 -20.45 23.35 -7.91
CA ALA A 145 -21.52 23.06 -6.95
C ALA A 145 -21.21 23.61 -5.54
N LYS A 146 -19.97 23.45 -5.06
CA LYS A 146 -19.52 24.01 -3.78
C LYS A 146 -19.57 25.54 -3.76
N LYS A 147 -19.11 26.22 -4.83
CA LYS A 147 -19.22 27.68 -4.95
C LYS A 147 -20.68 28.16 -4.95
N PHE A 148 -21.58 27.46 -5.64
CA PHE A 148 -23.01 27.78 -5.65
C PHE A 148 -23.66 27.62 -4.26
N LEU A 149 -23.37 26.53 -3.55
CA LEU A 149 -23.88 26.31 -2.19
C LEU A 149 -23.36 27.36 -1.20
N VAL A 150 -22.07 27.70 -1.25
CA VAL A 150 -21.48 28.78 -0.42
C VAL A 150 -22.15 30.12 -0.73
N ARG A 151 -22.37 30.45 -2.01
CA ARG A 151 -23.07 31.68 -2.38
C ARG A 151 -24.49 31.71 -1.80
N ARG A 152 -25.28 30.66 -2.03
CA ARG A 152 -26.66 30.57 -1.52
C ARG A 152 -26.74 30.65 0.00
N PHE A 153 -25.75 30.10 0.73
CA PHE A 153 -25.66 30.22 2.18
C PHE A 153 -25.34 31.65 2.63
N LEU A 154 -24.45 32.36 1.93
CA LEU A 154 -24.18 33.77 2.19
C LEU A 154 -25.38 34.66 1.85
N ASP A 155 -26.02 34.44 0.70
CA ASP A 155 -27.24 35.16 0.28
C ASP A 155 -28.37 34.97 1.32
N PHE A 156 -28.58 33.73 1.79
CA PHE A 156 -29.53 33.39 2.86
C PHE A 156 -29.19 34.13 4.17
N LYS A 157 -27.93 34.06 4.62
CA LYS A 157 -27.49 34.81 5.81
C LYS A 157 -27.65 36.32 5.65
N MET A 158 -27.47 36.89 4.45
CA MET A 158 -27.69 38.33 4.21
C MET A 158 -29.17 38.72 4.28
N VAL A 159 -30.08 37.86 3.81
CA VAL A 159 -31.54 38.08 3.95
C VAL A 159 -32.00 37.97 5.40
N ASP A 160 -31.48 37.02 6.16
CA ASP A 160 -31.84 36.82 7.57
C ASP A 160 -31.19 37.86 8.50
N SER A 161 -30.02 38.40 8.15
CA SER A 161 -29.29 39.40 8.96
C SER A 161 -29.84 40.83 8.83
N ARG A 162 -31.18 40.98 8.69
CA ARG A 162 -31.84 42.29 8.82
C ARG A 162 -31.72 42.77 10.26
N ILE A 163 -30.77 43.68 10.50
CA ILE A 163 -30.59 44.34 11.79
C ILE A 163 -31.88 45.10 12.11
N ILE A 164 -32.62 44.62 13.11
CA ILE A 164 -33.69 45.39 13.74
C ILE A 164 -32.99 46.44 14.60
N MET A 165 -32.92 47.67 14.07
CA MET A 165 -32.52 48.83 14.88
C MET A 165 -33.62 49.10 15.90
N SER A 166 -33.22 49.25 17.16
CA SER A 166 -34.05 49.63 18.31
C SER A 166 -33.66 51.02 18.80
#